data_AF-A0A2P5CAE0-F1
#
_entry.id   AF-A0A2P5CAE0-F1
#
_cell.length_a   1.000
_cell.length_b   1.000
_cell.length_c   1.000
_cell.angle_alpha   90.00
_cell.angle_beta   90.00
_cell.angle_gamma   90.00
#
_symmetry.space_group_name_H-M   'P 1'
#
loop_
_entity.id
_entity.type
_entity.pdbx_description
1 polymer ?
#
loop_
_entity_poly.entity_id
_entity_poly.type
_entity_poly.pdbx_seq_one_letter_code
_entity_poly.pdbx_strand_id
1 'polypeptide(L)'
;LRVWRHYLLGTHFTIMTDNVATSYFQTQKKLCPKQARWQDFLAEFDYKLEYKPGKANVVADALSRKTELAALSKPNSTLIEKIKEGLEHDILAKSLLPLVTEGKMRRF
;
A
#
# COMPACT_ATOMS: atom_id res chain seq x y z
N LEU A 1 -0.90 -4.52 -7.63
CA LEU A 1 -0.43 -5.76 -8.29
C LEU A 1 1.03 -6.08 -7.99
N ARG A 2 2.01 -5.19 -8.21
CA ARG A 2 3.43 -5.46 -7.88
C ARG A 2 3.66 -5.99 -6.45
N VAL A 3 3.07 -5.33 -5.45
CA VAL A 3 3.19 -5.73 -4.02
C VAL A 3 2.60 -7.11 -3.74
N TRP A 4 1.55 -7.49 -4.45
CA TRP A 4 0.81 -8.73 -4.23
C TRP A 4 1.19 -9.82 -5.26
N ARG A 5 2.26 -9.59 -6.05
CA ARG A 5 2.62 -10.43 -7.19
C ARG A 5 2.78 -11.89 -6.78
N HIS A 6 3.42 -12.17 -5.66
CA HIS A 6 3.66 -13.52 -5.16
C HIS A 6 2.39 -14.29 -4.77
N TYR A 7 1.28 -13.59 -4.51
CA TYR A 7 -0.02 -14.23 -4.25
C TYR A 7 -0.86 -14.37 -5.52
N LEU A 8 -0.65 -13.50 -6.50
CA LEU A 8 -1.53 -13.39 -7.67
C LEU A 8 -0.97 -14.12 -8.89
N LEU A 9 0.33 -14.34 -8.96
CA LEU A 9 0.95 -15.03 -10.09
C LEU A 9 0.52 -16.50 -10.11
N GLY A 10 0.06 -16.97 -11.27
CA GLY A 10 -0.40 -18.36 -11.45
C GLY A 10 -1.80 -18.66 -10.94
N THR A 11 -2.54 -17.67 -10.42
CA THR A 11 -3.92 -17.83 -9.96
C THR A 11 -4.84 -16.87 -10.70
N HIS A 12 -6.05 -17.32 -11.07
CA HIS A 12 -7.08 -16.45 -11.64
C HIS A 12 -7.69 -15.56 -10.56
N PHE A 13 -7.82 -14.26 -10.81
CA PHE A 13 -8.47 -13.33 -9.88
C PHE A 13 -9.27 -12.23 -10.57
N THR A 14 -10.20 -11.62 -9.83
CA THR A 14 -11.00 -10.50 -10.33
C THR A 14 -10.50 -9.18 -9.75
N ILE A 15 -10.22 -8.22 -10.63
CA ILE A 15 -9.95 -6.83 -10.30
C ILE A 15 -11.27 -6.06 -10.38
N MET A 16 -11.73 -5.55 -9.24
CA MET A 16 -12.90 -4.69 -9.13
C MET A 16 -12.47 -3.22 -9.20
N THR A 17 -13.08 -2.44 -10.10
CA THR A 17 -12.81 -1.01 -10.26
C THR A 17 -14.10 -0.20 -10.28
N ASP A 18 -14.11 0.98 -9.66
CA ASP A 18 -15.20 1.96 -9.76
C ASP A 18 -15.02 2.95 -10.92
N ASN A 19 -13.96 2.78 -11.70
CA ASN A 19 -13.74 3.52 -12.92
C ASN A 19 -14.22 2.71 -14.14
N VAL A 20 -15.33 3.16 -14.73
CA VAL A 20 -15.93 2.58 -15.94
C VAL A 20 -14.97 2.61 -17.14
N ALA A 21 -14.19 3.67 -17.33
CA ALA A 21 -13.24 3.73 -18.44
C ALA A 21 -12.15 2.65 -18.30
N THR A 22 -11.78 2.34 -17.06
CA THR A 22 -10.79 1.30 -16.77
C THR A 22 -11.36 -0.09 -17.02
N SER A 23 -12.66 -0.36 -16.78
CA SER A 23 -13.23 -1.69 -17.03
C SER A 23 -13.15 -2.14 -18.49
N TYR A 24 -13.05 -1.21 -19.44
CA TYR A 24 -12.89 -1.51 -20.87
C TYR A 24 -11.43 -1.62 -21.35
N PHE A 25 -10.47 -1.58 -20.44
CA PHE A 25 -9.04 -1.54 -20.77
C PHE A 25 -8.60 -2.70 -21.68
N GLN A 26 -9.12 -3.91 -21.46
CA GLN A 26 -8.80 -5.09 -22.28
C GLN A 26 -9.43 -5.05 -23.68
N THR A 27 -10.55 -4.37 -23.86
CA THR A 27 -11.31 -4.34 -25.12
C THR A 27 -10.98 -3.12 -25.99
N GLN A 28 -10.15 -2.21 -25.49
CA GLN A 28 -9.86 -0.95 -26.17
C GLN A 28 -8.95 -1.17 -27.39
N LYS A 29 -9.43 -0.82 -28.59
CA LYS A 29 -8.72 -1.04 -29.87
C LYS A 29 -7.43 -0.24 -30.02
N LYS A 30 -7.37 0.96 -29.44
CA LYS A 30 -6.21 1.87 -29.52
C LYS A 30 -5.76 2.23 -28.11
N LEU A 31 -4.57 1.82 -27.73
CA LEU A 31 -3.98 2.13 -26.43
C LEU A 31 -2.99 3.28 -26.57
N CYS A 32 -2.99 4.21 -25.61
CA CYS A 32 -1.91 5.18 -25.54
C CYS A 32 -0.60 4.51 -25.06
N PRO A 33 0.59 5.10 -25.28
CA PRO A 33 1.85 4.49 -24.86
C PRO A 33 1.93 4.16 -23.36
N LYS A 34 1.22 4.92 -22.52
CA LYS A 34 1.09 4.61 -21.08
C LYS A 34 0.23 3.36 -20.86
N GLN A 35 -0.89 3.22 -21.57
CA GLN A 35 -1.75 2.05 -21.48
C GLN A 35 -1.07 0.79 -22.02
N ALA A 36 -0.33 0.88 -23.13
CA ALA A 36 0.43 -0.26 -23.67
C ALA A 36 1.43 -0.83 -22.65
N ARG A 37 2.22 0.03 -21.99
CA ARG A 37 3.13 -0.40 -20.90
C ARG A 37 2.39 -1.07 -19.74
N TRP A 38 1.20 -0.60 -19.41
CA TRP A 38 0.36 -1.26 -18.40
C TRP A 38 -0.17 -2.59 -18.89
N GLN A 39 -0.52 -2.72 -20.17
CA GLN A 39 -0.96 -3.97 -20.76
C GLN A 39 0.16 -5.02 -20.73
N ASP A 40 1.39 -4.66 -21.09
CA ASP A 40 2.55 -5.55 -21.01
C ASP A 40 2.76 -6.05 -19.58
N PHE A 41 2.68 -5.15 -18.59
CA PHE A 41 2.78 -5.53 -17.17
C PHE A 41 1.62 -6.42 -16.70
N LEU A 42 0.40 -6.17 -17.19
CA LEU A 42 -0.80 -6.92 -16.81
C LEU A 42 -0.89 -8.28 -17.50
N ALA A 43 -0.24 -8.46 -18.66
CA ALA A 43 -0.23 -9.71 -19.43
C ALA A 43 0.40 -10.88 -18.67
N GLU A 44 1.19 -10.59 -17.63
CA GLU A 44 1.78 -11.61 -16.76
C GLU A 44 0.78 -12.25 -15.78
N PHE A 45 -0.43 -11.68 -15.66
CA PHE A 45 -1.45 -12.12 -14.71
C PHE A 45 -2.67 -12.69 -15.44
N ASP A 46 -3.27 -13.74 -14.86
CA ASP A 46 -4.59 -14.20 -15.26
C ASP A 46 -5.66 -13.47 -14.43
N TYR A 47 -6.36 -12.52 -15.06
CA TYR A 47 -7.34 -11.70 -14.35
C TYR A 47 -8.56 -11.34 -15.20
N LYS A 48 -9.67 -11.10 -14.49
CA LYS A 48 -10.87 -10.46 -15.02
C LYS A 48 -11.01 -9.05 -14.46
N LEU A 49 -11.44 -8.10 -15.28
CA LEU A 49 -11.69 -6.73 -14.85
C LEU A 49 -13.19 -6.45 -14.82
N GLU A 50 -13.72 -6.06 -13.66
CA GLU A 50 -15.14 -5.84 -13.46
C GLU A 50 -15.41 -4.47 -12.85
N TYR A 51 -16.48 -3.82 -13.34
CA TYR A 51 -16.94 -2.57 -12.77
C TYR A 51 -17.77 -2.82 -11.51
N LYS A 52 -17.47 -2.09 -10.44
CA LYS A 52 -18.22 -2.05 -9.20
C LYS A 52 -18.55 -0.59 -8.86
N PRO A 53 -19.82 -0.22 -8.65
CA PRO A 53 -20.18 1.15 -8.30
C PRO A 53 -19.40 1.64 -7.07
N GLY A 54 -18.92 2.89 -7.09
CA GLY A 54 -18.11 3.47 -6.01
C GLY A 54 -18.76 3.37 -4.63
N LYS A 55 -20.09 3.49 -4.55
CA LYS A 55 -20.86 3.28 -3.30
C LYS A 55 -20.68 1.89 -2.68
N ALA A 56 -20.33 0.89 -3.47
CA ALA A 56 -20.05 -0.47 -3.01
C ALA A 56 -18.54 -0.74 -2.88
N ASN A 57 -17.68 0.20 -3.27
CA ASN A 57 -16.22 0.13 -3.21
C ASN A 57 -15.63 0.81 -1.95
N VAL A 58 -16.44 0.95 -0.90
CA VAL A 58 -16.13 1.74 0.31
C VAL A 58 -14.82 1.31 0.97
N VAL A 59 -14.52 0.02 1.02
CA VAL A 59 -13.29 -0.49 1.67
C VAL A 59 -12.05 -0.04 0.89
N ALA A 60 -12.05 -0.19 -0.43
CA ALA A 60 -10.91 0.23 -1.25
C ALA A 60 -10.73 1.75 -1.21
N ASP A 61 -11.83 2.50 -1.25
CA ASP A 61 -11.86 3.96 -1.17
C ASP A 61 -11.41 4.48 0.21
N ALA A 62 -11.77 3.81 1.30
CA ALA A 62 -11.28 4.14 2.65
C ALA A 62 -9.76 3.88 2.77
N LEU A 63 -9.27 2.78 2.18
CA LEU A 63 -7.85 2.45 2.19
C LEU A 63 -7.02 3.41 1.33
N SER A 64 -7.54 3.85 0.17
CA SER A 64 -6.86 4.83 -0.68
C SER A 64 -6.79 6.21 -0.03
N ARG A 65 -7.85 6.63 0.67
CA ARG A 65 -7.91 7.93 1.38
C ARG A 65 -7.25 7.95 2.75
N LYS A 66 -6.80 6.80 3.28
CA LYS A 66 -6.16 6.71 4.61
C LYS A 66 -4.96 7.65 4.76
N THR A 67 -4.15 7.83 3.72
CA THR A 67 -2.99 8.74 3.75
C THR A 67 -3.40 10.21 3.83
N GLU A 68 -4.52 10.59 3.22
CA GLU A 68 -5.06 11.95 3.27
C GLU A 68 -5.65 12.24 4.66
N LEU A 69 -6.37 11.26 5.25
CA LEU A 69 -6.89 11.37 6.62
C LEU A 69 -5.77 11.46 7.67
N ALA A 70 -4.68 10.72 7.48
CA ALA A 70 -3.49 10.80 8.34
C ALA A 70 -2.78 12.18 8.26
N ALA A 71 -2.97 12.92 7.16
CA ALA A 71 -2.46 14.29 7.05
C ALA A 71 -3.37 15.31 7.75
N LEU A 72 -4.68 15.06 7.81
CA LEU A 72 -5.67 15.95 8.44
C LEU A 72 -5.77 15.79 9.97
N SER A 73 -5.47 14.61 10.49
CA SER A 73 -5.45 14.32 11.93
C SER A 73 -4.06 13.90 12.36
N LYS A 74 -3.10 14.83 12.28
CA LYS A 74 -1.93 14.74 13.15
C LYS A 74 -2.29 15.45 14.44
N PRO A 75 -2.56 14.75 15.56
CA PRO A 75 -2.55 15.43 16.83
C PRO A 75 -1.17 16.07 16.98
N ASN A 76 -1.11 17.38 17.20
CA ASN A 76 0.10 18.09 17.63
C ASN A 76 0.43 17.59 19.05
N SER A 77 0.94 16.38 19.12
CA SER A 77 1.27 15.70 20.36
C SER A 77 2.78 15.77 20.53
N THR A 78 3.22 16.50 21.56
CA THR A 78 4.61 16.50 22.00
C THR A 78 4.99 15.18 22.67
N LEU A 79 4.09 14.19 22.74
CA LEU A 79 4.34 12.90 23.38
C LEU A 79 5.54 12.18 22.75
N ILE A 80 5.69 12.21 21.42
CA ILE A 80 6.84 11.57 20.77
C ILE A 80 8.15 12.28 21.14
N GLU A 81 8.14 13.61 21.24
CA GLU A 81 9.30 14.39 21.67
C GLU A 81 9.67 14.09 23.12
N LYS A 82 8.67 14.05 24.01
CA LYS A 82 8.85 13.67 25.42
C LYS A 82 9.34 12.25 25.61
N ILE A 83 8.86 11.30 24.79
CA ILE A 83 9.33 9.91 24.82
C ILE A 83 10.80 9.86 24.36
N LYS A 84 11.17 10.58 23.31
CA LYS A 84 12.57 10.66 22.85
C LYS A 84 13.47 11.29 23.91
N GLU A 85 13.03 12.39 24.51
CA GLU A 85 13.76 13.06 25.60
C GLU A 85 13.92 12.13 26.81
N GLY A 86 12.88 11.42 27.23
CA GLY A 86 12.98 10.43 28.29
C GLY A 86 13.94 9.27 27.96
N LEU A 87 13.95 8.83 26.70
CA LEU A 87 14.87 7.79 26.22
C LEU A 87 16.34 8.22 26.30
N GLU A 88 16.63 9.52 26.08
CA GLU A 88 17.97 10.09 26.27
C GLU A 88 18.41 10.13 27.74
N HIS A 89 17.53 9.91 28.70
CA HIS A 89 17.87 9.87 30.12
C HIS A 89 17.83 8.45 30.69
N ASP A 90 17.35 7.46 29.93
CA ASP A 90 17.29 6.06 30.33
C ASP A 90 18.60 5.32 29.97
N ILE A 91 19.31 4.89 31.00
CA ILE A 91 20.59 4.17 30.91
C ILE A 91 20.42 2.81 30.21
N LEU A 92 19.31 2.11 30.47
CA LEU A 92 19.00 0.83 29.83
C LEU A 92 18.71 1.06 28.35
N ALA A 93 17.91 2.07 28.01
CA ALA A 93 17.63 2.41 26.62
C ALA A 93 18.91 2.73 25.84
N LYS A 94 19.82 3.53 26.39
CA LYS A 94 21.12 3.83 25.78
C LYS A 94 21.97 2.59 25.51
N SER A 95 21.93 1.61 26.41
CA SER A 95 22.66 0.35 26.22
C SER A 95 22.05 -0.53 25.13
N LEU A 96 20.74 -0.41 24.88
CA LEU A 96 19.99 -1.20 23.92
C LEU A 96 19.96 -0.59 22.52
N LEU A 97 20.01 0.74 22.39
CA LEU A 97 20.02 1.45 21.10
C LEU A 97 21.05 0.90 20.09
N PRO A 98 22.35 0.70 20.44
CA PRO A 98 23.32 0.16 19.51
C PRO A 98 23.00 -1.29 19.07
N LEU A 99 22.44 -2.10 19.98
CA LEU A 99 22.03 -3.48 19.68
C LEU A 99 20.84 -3.54 18.71
N VAL A 100 19.93 -2.57 18.79
CA VAL A 100 18.79 -2.42 17.87
C VAL A 100 19.28 -1.98 16.49
N THR A 101 20.21 -1.01 16.43
CA THR A 101 20.76 -0.52 15.15
C THR A 101 21.60 -1.56 14.42
N GLU A 102 22.20 -2.50 15.14
CA GLU A 102 22.96 -3.63 14.58
C GLU A 102 22.06 -4.83 14.21
N GLY A 103 20.74 -4.73 14.39
CA GLY A 103 19.79 -5.80 14.03
C GLY A 103 19.87 -7.06 14.91
N LYS A 104 20.54 -7.01 16.06
CA LYS A 104 20.83 -8.15 16.94
C LYS A 104 19.71 -8.48 17.95
N MET A 105 18.49 -7.98 17.74
CA MET A 105 17.36 -8.20 18.65
C MET A 105 16.65 -9.57 18.53
N ARG A 106 17.13 -10.50 17.70
CA ARG A 106 16.59 -11.87 17.63
C ARG A 106 17.61 -12.88 18.14
N ARG A 107 17.63 -13.06 19.45
CA ARG A 107 18.20 -14.25 20.08
C ARG A 107 17.32 -14.73 21.23
N PHE A 108 16.10 -15.12 20.90
CA PHE A 108 15.29 -16.11 21.62
C PHE A 108 14.42 -16.81 20.58
#